data_AF-A0A9X3AKX1-F1
#
_entry.id   AF-A0A9X3AKX1-F1
#
_cell.length_a   1.000
_cell.length_b   1.000
_cell.length_c   1.000
_cell.angle_alpha   90.00
_cell.angle_beta   90.00
_cell.angle_gamma   90.00
#
_symmetry.space_group_name_H-M   'P 1'
#
loop_
_entity.id
_entity.type
_entity.pdbx_description
1 polymer ?
#
loop_
_entity_poly.entity_id
_entity_poly.type
_entity_poly.pdbx_seq_one_letter_code
_entity_poly.pdbx_strand_id
1 'polypeptide(L)'
;MAEASFASLSPSLLARKGGAKPAMRPQHAALAAMAASGPQPDPEKLEDLGWNDMGENDDQPATAEVVSLSPAGRAAESVAQGEPAGEPEVLRQRDAFADRIASRQQPAAQAAAPRQRPVRGGNRAAFTLRLDTDRHLKLRLACTVRDCSAQALVTEALDALLGEMPELEALAAQVKRR
;
A
#
# COMPACT_ATOMS: atom_id res chain seq x y z
N MET A 1 -3.96 -21.48 -35.89
CA MET A 1 -4.86 -20.74 -34.97
C MET A 1 -4.77 -21.42 -33.62
N ALA A 2 -3.84 -21.00 -32.77
CA ALA A 2 -3.73 -21.51 -31.40
C ALA A 2 -4.24 -20.41 -30.47
N GLU A 3 -5.47 -20.57 -29.99
CA GLU A 3 -6.05 -19.67 -29.00
C GLU A 3 -5.27 -19.81 -27.68
N ALA A 4 -4.79 -18.67 -27.16
CA ALA A 4 -4.22 -18.62 -25.84
C ALA A 4 -5.33 -18.87 -24.81
N SER A 5 -5.32 -20.06 -24.22
CA SER A 5 -6.15 -20.37 -23.04
C SER A 5 -5.78 -19.39 -21.94
N PHE A 6 -6.65 -18.41 -21.69
CA PHE A 6 -6.57 -17.55 -20.52
C PHE A 6 -6.71 -18.46 -19.30
N ALA A 7 -5.61 -18.64 -18.56
CA ALA A 7 -5.65 -19.27 -17.25
C ALA A 7 -6.53 -18.41 -16.33
N SER A 8 -7.82 -18.75 -16.25
CA SER A 8 -8.77 -18.06 -15.38
C SER A 8 -8.30 -18.24 -13.94
N LEU A 9 -7.86 -17.13 -13.34
CA LEU A 9 -7.42 -17.14 -11.95
C LEU A 9 -8.65 -17.33 -11.07
N SER A 10 -8.76 -18.51 -10.45
CA SER A 10 -9.83 -18.76 -9.49
C SER A 10 -9.73 -17.78 -8.30
N PRO A 11 -10.86 -17.38 -7.68
CA PRO A 11 -10.85 -16.45 -6.54
C PRO A 11 -9.90 -16.87 -5.41
N SER A 12 -9.74 -18.17 -5.18
CA SER A 12 -8.78 -18.73 -4.21
C SER A 12 -7.32 -18.48 -4.57
N LEU A 13 -6.97 -18.46 -5.86
CA LEU A 13 -5.61 -18.15 -6.32
C LEU A 13 -5.31 -16.64 -6.21
N LEU A 14 -6.32 -15.79 -6.42
CA LEU A 14 -6.17 -14.34 -6.26
C LEU A 14 -5.92 -13.97 -4.78
N ALA A 15 -6.68 -14.57 -3.86
CA ALA A 15 -6.55 -14.35 -2.41
C ALA A 15 -5.22 -14.87 -1.81
N ARG A 16 -4.58 -15.85 -2.46
CA ARG A 16 -3.27 -16.36 -2.01
C ARG A 16 -2.09 -15.53 -2.52
N LYS A 17 -2.23 -14.82 -3.65
CA LYS A 17 -1.14 -14.05 -4.26
C LYS A 17 -0.95 -12.65 -3.65
N GLY A 18 -1.96 -12.09 -3.00
CA GLY A 18 -1.83 -10.93 -2.13
C GLY A 18 -2.27 -11.33 -0.73
N GLY A 19 -1.41 -11.24 0.29
CA GLY A 19 -1.67 -11.69 1.67
C GLY A 19 -2.78 -10.96 2.43
N ALA A 20 -3.75 -10.36 1.74
CA ALA A 20 -4.93 -9.74 2.31
C ALA A 20 -6.03 -10.79 2.49
N LYS A 21 -6.55 -10.93 3.71
CA LYS A 21 -7.75 -11.73 3.98
C LYS A 21 -8.94 -11.08 3.25
N PRO A 22 -9.80 -11.86 2.58
CA PRO A 22 -10.96 -11.32 1.88
C PRO A 22 -11.86 -10.56 2.87
N ALA A 23 -12.25 -9.34 2.52
CA ALA A 23 -13.13 -8.50 3.35
C ALA A 23 -14.52 -9.11 3.57
N MET A 24 -14.89 -10.09 2.73
CA MET A 24 -16.17 -10.80 2.81
C MET A 24 -15.97 -12.21 3.35
N ARG A 25 -16.79 -12.60 4.33
CA ARG A 25 -16.89 -13.99 4.77
C ARG A 25 -17.42 -14.82 3.60
N PRO A 26 -16.77 -15.94 3.24
CA PRO A 26 -17.27 -16.80 2.19
C PRO A 26 -18.65 -17.36 2.57
N GLN A 27 -19.70 -16.98 1.85
CA GLN A 27 -21.05 -17.53 2.04
C GLN A 27 -21.10 -19.05 1.82
N HIS A 28 -20.10 -19.64 1.16
CA HIS A 28 -19.96 -21.10 1.03
C HIS A 28 -19.61 -21.81 2.35
N ALA A 29 -19.06 -21.10 3.35
CA ALA A 29 -18.85 -21.67 4.68
C ALA A 29 -20.18 -21.79 5.47
N ALA A 30 -21.19 -20.98 5.16
CA ALA A 30 -22.51 -21.09 5.77
C ALA A 30 -23.27 -22.33 5.28
N LEU A 31 -23.10 -22.71 4.01
CA LEU A 31 -23.70 -23.94 3.48
C LEU A 31 -22.99 -25.20 3.99
N ALA A 32 -21.66 -25.16 4.16
CA ALA A 32 -20.89 -26.26 4.75
C ALA A 32 -21.19 -26.47 6.25
N ALA A 33 -21.46 -25.39 6.99
CA ALA A 33 -21.87 -25.45 8.39
C ALA A 33 -23.31 -25.98 8.59
N MET A 34 -24.15 -25.95 7.54
CA MET A 34 -25.49 -26.54 7.60
C MET A 34 -25.48 -28.08 7.47
N ALA A 35 -24.40 -28.65 6.91
CA ALA A 35 -24.21 -30.09 6.76
C ALA A 35 -23.48 -30.76 7.92
N ALA A 36 -22.81 -29.99 8.79
CA ALA A 36 -22.12 -30.49 9.96
C ALA A 36 -22.78 -29.92 11.22
N SER A 37 -23.52 -30.76 11.95
CA SER A 37 -24.05 -30.46 13.28
C SER A 37 -22.88 -30.30 14.26
N GLY A 38 -22.30 -29.10 14.29
CA GLY A 38 -21.28 -28.64 15.23
C GLY A 38 -21.77 -27.40 16.00
N PRO A 39 -21.11 -27.02 17.09
CA PRO A 39 -21.61 -26.01 18.01
C PRO A 39 -21.80 -24.68 17.27
N GLN A 40 -23.02 -24.13 17.35
CA GLN A 40 -23.32 -22.78 16.90
C GLN A 40 -22.32 -21.82 17.58
N PRO A 41 -21.59 -20.97 16.82
CA PRO A 41 -20.80 -19.93 17.44
C PRO A 41 -21.71 -18.94 18.17
N ASP A 42 -21.36 -18.57 19.41
CA ASP A 42 -22.11 -17.64 20.25
C ASP A 42 -22.46 -16.35 19.46
N PRO A 43 -23.75 -15.97 19.34
CA PRO A 43 -24.17 -14.79 18.58
C PRO A 43 -23.60 -13.48 19.16
N GLU A 44 -23.43 -13.42 20.49
CA GLU A 44 -22.90 -12.23 21.19
C GLU A 44 -21.45 -11.88 20.78
N LYS A 45 -20.62 -12.86 20.40
CA LYS A 45 -19.25 -12.61 19.89
C LYS A 45 -19.24 -12.19 18.41
N LEU A 46 -20.33 -12.42 17.69
CA LEU A 46 -20.54 -11.89 16.34
C LEU A 46 -21.03 -10.43 16.39
N GLU A 47 -21.68 -10.02 17.49
CA GLU A 47 -22.23 -8.69 17.71
C GLU A 47 -21.17 -7.67 18.21
N ASP A 48 -20.11 -8.13 18.90
CA ASP A 48 -18.95 -7.32 19.37
C ASP A 48 -17.97 -6.90 18.25
N LEU A 49 -18.34 -7.10 16.98
CA LEU A 49 -17.73 -6.33 15.90
C LEU A 49 -18.70 -5.19 15.66
N GLY A 50 -18.47 -4.05 16.31
CA GLY A 50 -19.28 -2.81 16.38
C GLY A 50 -19.68 -2.15 15.05
N TRP A 51 -20.16 -2.99 14.14
CA TRP A 51 -20.77 -2.74 12.85
C TRP A 51 -22.27 -3.04 12.92
N ASN A 52 -22.71 -3.74 13.97
CA ASN A 52 -24.11 -4.05 14.27
C ASN A 52 -24.68 -3.26 15.46
N ASP A 53 -23.95 -2.29 16.01
CA ASP A 53 -24.46 -1.33 17.00
C ASP A 53 -25.16 -0.16 16.29
N MET A 54 -26.18 -0.49 15.50
CA MET A 54 -27.23 0.43 15.11
C MET A 54 -28.36 0.17 16.10
N GLY A 55 -28.46 1.06 17.09
CA GLY A 55 -29.30 0.94 18.28
C GLY A 55 -30.58 0.13 18.08
N GLU A 56 -30.80 -0.78 19.02
CA GLU A 56 -32.01 -1.56 19.24
C GLU A 56 -33.26 -0.76 18.87
N ASN A 57 -33.73 -0.96 17.63
CA ASN A 57 -35.02 -0.44 17.20
C ASN A 57 -36.05 -1.43 17.73
N ASP A 58 -36.78 -1.02 18.75
CA ASP A 58 -38.08 -1.58 19.11
C ASP A 58 -38.85 -1.90 17.81
N ASP A 59 -39.39 -3.12 17.73
CA ASP A 59 -40.24 -3.63 16.65
C ASP A 59 -41.54 -2.81 16.50
N GLN A 60 -41.42 -1.56 16.06
CA GLN A 60 -42.52 -0.75 15.56
C GLN A 60 -42.46 -0.78 14.05
N PRO A 61 -43.50 -1.25 13.35
CA PRO A 61 -43.59 -1.08 11.90
C PRO A 61 -43.84 0.41 11.63
N ALA A 62 -42.77 1.20 11.59
CA ALA A 62 -42.81 2.57 11.08
C ALA A 62 -43.07 2.47 9.57
N THR A 63 -44.33 2.62 9.17
CA THR A 63 -44.70 2.82 7.77
C THR A 63 -44.23 4.20 7.35
N ALA A 64 -42.93 4.33 7.07
CA ALA A 64 -42.35 5.54 6.52
C ALA A 64 -42.86 5.73 5.10
N GLU A 65 -43.53 6.85 4.84
CA GLU A 65 -43.88 7.29 3.50
C GLU A 65 -42.59 7.53 2.72
N VAL A 66 -42.33 6.69 1.72
CA VAL A 66 -41.15 6.79 0.87
C VAL A 66 -41.32 7.98 -0.06
N VAL A 67 -40.87 9.16 0.38
CA VAL A 67 -40.72 10.31 -0.51
C VAL A 67 -39.49 10.09 -1.37
N SER A 68 -39.73 9.74 -2.63
CA SER A 68 -38.70 9.64 -3.65
C SER A 68 -38.18 11.03 -4.00
N LEU A 69 -37.05 11.41 -3.39
CA LEU A 69 -36.27 12.58 -3.76
C LEU A 69 -35.54 12.33 -5.09
N SER A 70 -36.30 12.21 -6.17
CA SER A 70 -35.75 12.18 -7.53
C SER A 70 -35.33 13.61 -7.89
N PRO A 71 -34.04 13.89 -8.17
CA PRO A 71 -33.58 15.24 -8.54
C PRO A 71 -34.20 15.70 -9.87
N ALA A 72 -34.75 14.78 -10.65
CA ALA A 72 -35.47 15.08 -11.89
C ALA A 72 -36.83 15.75 -11.67
N GLY A 73 -37.47 15.55 -10.51
CA GLY A 73 -38.82 16.08 -10.23
C GLY A 73 -38.87 17.59 -9.96
N ARG A 74 -37.75 18.20 -9.55
CA ARG A 74 -37.67 19.65 -9.29
C ARG A 74 -37.07 20.46 -10.44
N ALA A 75 -36.53 19.77 -11.45
CA ALA A 75 -35.91 20.40 -12.61
C ALA A 75 -36.93 20.92 -13.65
N ALA A 76 -38.20 20.52 -13.56
CA ALA A 76 -39.20 20.88 -14.57
C ALA A 76 -39.75 22.31 -14.45
N GLU A 77 -39.60 22.99 -13.30
CA GLU A 77 -40.17 24.33 -13.09
C GLU A 77 -39.15 25.44 -12.86
N SER A 78 -37.84 25.18 -13.05
CA SER A 78 -36.83 26.23 -13.01
C SER A 78 -35.83 26.10 -14.16
N VAL A 79 -36.35 26.22 -15.39
CA VAL A 79 -35.51 26.60 -16.53
C VAL A 79 -35.23 28.10 -16.40
N ALA A 80 -34.29 28.47 -15.54
CA ALA A 80 -33.66 29.80 -15.59
C ALA A 80 -32.32 29.79 -14.82
N GLN A 81 -31.23 29.84 -15.60
CA GLN A 81 -29.90 30.33 -15.20
C GLN A 81 -29.08 29.44 -14.27
N GLY A 82 -28.46 28.40 -14.86
CA GLY A 82 -27.25 27.80 -14.32
C GLY A 82 -26.28 27.60 -15.48
N GLU A 83 -25.13 28.27 -15.43
CA GLU A 83 -24.00 28.03 -16.35
C GLU A 83 -23.69 26.53 -16.43
N PRO A 84 -23.12 26.01 -17.53
CA PRO A 84 -22.73 24.61 -17.60
C PRO A 84 -21.69 24.37 -16.49
N ALA A 85 -22.16 23.82 -15.37
CA ALA A 85 -21.31 23.44 -14.26
C ALA A 85 -20.34 22.42 -14.83
N GLY A 86 -19.11 22.90 -15.05
CA GLY A 86 -18.05 22.10 -15.63
C GLY A 86 -17.89 20.81 -14.85
N GLU A 87 -17.35 19.80 -15.53
CA GLU A 87 -17.09 18.49 -14.94
C GLU A 87 -16.54 18.61 -13.50
N PRO A 88 -17.13 17.87 -12.54
CA PRO A 88 -16.76 17.99 -11.14
C PRO A 88 -15.27 17.71 -10.96
N GLU A 89 -14.62 18.55 -10.13
CA GLU A 89 -13.17 18.54 -9.89
C GLU A 89 -12.62 17.14 -9.54
N VAL A 90 -13.41 16.32 -8.86
CA VAL A 90 -13.03 14.95 -8.49
C VAL A 90 -12.82 14.05 -9.71
N LEU A 91 -13.60 14.21 -10.79
CA LEU A 91 -13.43 13.45 -12.02
C LEU A 91 -12.15 13.88 -12.75
N ARG A 92 -11.91 15.18 -12.85
CA ARG A 92 -10.66 15.73 -13.41
C ARG A 92 -9.42 15.22 -12.68
N GLN A 93 -9.49 15.15 -11.36
CA GLN A 93 -8.40 14.62 -10.54
C GLN A 93 -8.18 13.13 -10.79
N ARG A 94 -9.25 12.34 -10.88
CA ARG A 94 -9.15 10.90 -11.17
C ARG A 94 -8.49 10.64 -12.50
N ASP A 95 -8.84 11.42 -13.52
CA ASP A 95 -8.26 11.29 -14.86
C ASP A 95 -6.79 11.70 -14.86
N ALA A 96 -6.44 12.82 -14.20
CA ALA A 96 -5.05 13.25 -14.04
C ALA A 96 -4.18 12.20 -13.30
N PHE A 97 -4.74 11.50 -12.32
CA PHE A 97 -4.05 10.40 -11.64
C PHE A 97 -3.95 9.15 -12.52
N ALA A 98 -5.00 8.81 -13.26
CA ALA A 98 -5.00 7.71 -14.21
C ALA A 98 -3.90 7.89 -15.26
N ASP A 99 -3.75 9.10 -15.80
CA ASP A 99 -2.71 9.46 -16.77
C ASP A 99 -1.30 9.37 -16.16
N ARG A 100 -1.13 9.83 -14.92
CA ARG A 100 0.17 9.75 -14.21
C ARG A 100 0.57 8.31 -13.91
N ILE A 101 -0.39 7.45 -13.62
CA ILE A 101 -0.16 6.02 -13.36
C ILE A 101 0.12 5.30 -14.69
N ALA A 102 -0.66 5.54 -15.73
CA ALA A 102 -0.48 4.94 -17.05
C ALA A 102 0.88 5.31 -17.67
N SER A 103 1.29 6.58 -17.58
CA SER A 103 2.60 7.04 -18.05
C SER A 103 3.78 6.45 -17.28
N ARG A 104 3.59 6.12 -15.99
CA ARG A 104 4.58 5.40 -15.19
C ARG A 104 4.60 3.89 -15.50
N GLN A 105 3.45 3.32 -15.83
CA GLN A 105 3.26 1.88 -16.03
C GLN A 105 3.52 1.41 -17.46
N GLN A 106 3.48 2.29 -18.46
CA GLN A 106 3.83 1.93 -19.82
C GLN A 106 5.31 1.52 -19.90
N PRO A 107 5.63 0.25 -20.16
CA PRO A 107 6.99 -0.13 -20.53
C PRO A 107 7.23 0.45 -21.93
N ALA A 108 8.10 1.45 -22.02
CA ALA A 108 8.51 2.06 -23.27
C ALA A 108 9.04 0.99 -24.24
N ALA A 109 8.21 0.59 -25.19
CA ALA A 109 8.55 -0.30 -26.30
C ALA A 109 9.12 0.47 -27.50
N GLN A 110 9.60 1.70 -27.30
CA GLN A 110 10.22 2.50 -28.35
C GLN A 110 11.58 3.00 -27.85
N ALA A 111 12.61 2.54 -28.57
CA ALA A 111 14.01 2.93 -28.48
C ALA A 111 14.55 3.07 -27.04
N ALA A 112 15.28 2.05 -26.61
CA ALA A 112 16.22 2.16 -25.51
C ALA A 112 17.31 3.19 -25.85
N ALA A 113 16.99 4.48 -25.74
CA ALA A 113 17.99 5.47 -25.38
C ALA A 113 18.62 4.95 -24.09
N PRO A 114 19.96 4.85 -24.00
CA PRO A 114 20.59 4.35 -22.79
C PRO A 114 20.18 5.30 -21.68
N ARG A 115 19.28 4.84 -20.80
CA ARG A 115 19.09 5.45 -19.49
C ARG A 115 20.50 5.52 -18.94
N GLN A 116 21.04 6.73 -18.85
CA GLN A 116 22.34 6.93 -18.24
C GLN A 116 22.19 6.34 -16.85
N ARG A 117 22.74 5.14 -16.68
CA ARG A 117 22.96 4.57 -15.35
C ARG A 117 23.62 5.69 -14.59
N PRO A 118 23.10 6.09 -13.40
CA PRO A 118 23.78 7.10 -12.61
C PRO A 118 25.25 6.71 -12.62
N VAL A 119 26.10 7.62 -13.12
CA VAL A 119 27.54 7.42 -13.27
C VAL A 119 27.96 6.59 -12.09
N ARG A 120 28.44 5.36 -12.32
CA ARG A 120 28.76 4.40 -11.25
C ARG A 120 29.70 5.12 -10.30
N GLY A 121 29.12 5.68 -9.25
CA GLY A 121 29.74 6.74 -8.48
C GLY A 121 30.70 6.08 -7.51
N GLY A 122 31.93 5.88 -7.96
CA GLY A 122 32.99 5.25 -7.20
C GLY A 122 32.71 3.78 -6.85
N ASN A 123 33.77 3.07 -6.47
CA ASN A 123 33.69 1.72 -5.91
C ASN A 123 33.04 1.74 -4.51
N ARG A 124 31.73 1.99 -4.45
CA ARG A 124 30.95 1.89 -3.21
C ARG A 124 30.60 0.43 -2.98
N ALA A 125 31.25 -0.17 -1.98
CA ALA A 125 30.88 -1.49 -1.49
C ALA A 125 29.61 -1.38 -0.64
N ALA A 126 28.66 -2.29 -0.85
CA ALA A 126 27.52 -2.44 0.04
C ALA A 126 27.88 -3.43 1.15
N PHE A 127 27.57 -3.09 2.40
CA PHE A 127 27.69 -3.99 3.54
C PHE A 127 26.35 -4.05 4.29
N THR A 128 26.02 -5.22 4.81
CA THR A 128 24.86 -5.42 5.68
C THR A 128 25.35 -5.58 7.12
N LEU A 129 24.91 -4.69 8.01
CA LEU A 129 25.28 -4.71 9.42
C LEU A 129 24.15 -5.36 10.24
N ARG A 130 24.50 -6.33 11.08
CA ARG A 130 23.57 -6.92 12.06
C ARG A 130 23.80 -6.26 13.41
N LEU A 131 22.74 -5.73 14.01
CA LEU A 131 22.75 -5.07 15.30
C LEU A 131 21.77 -5.76 16.24
N ASP A 132 22.16 -5.91 17.50
CA ASP A 132 21.24 -6.30 18.56
C ASP A 132 20.18 -5.22 18.77
N THR A 133 19.02 -5.60 19.30
CA THR A 133 17.86 -4.73 19.51
C THR A 133 18.24 -3.43 20.25
N ASP A 134 19.03 -3.53 21.31
CA ASP A 134 19.44 -2.38 22.11
C ASP A 134 20.35 -1.41 21.33
N ARG A 135 21.26 -1.94 20.51
CA ARG A 135 22.14 -1.11 19.68
C ARG A 135 21.35 -0.43 18.56
N HIS A 136 20.39 -1.13 17.97
CA HIS A 136 19.50 -0.54 16.97
C HIS A 136 18.62 0.57 17.57
N LEU A 137 18.09 0.39 18.79
CA LEU A 137 17.34 1.44 19.49
C LEU A 137 18.21 2.67 19.75
N LYS A 138 19.43 2.48 20.27
CA LYS A 138 20.39 3.57 20.49
C LYS A 138 20.74 4.30 19.19
N LEU A 139 20.98 3.57 18.10
CA LEU A 139 21.24 4.16 16.79
C LEU A 139 20.05 5.01 16.32
N ARG A 140 18.81 4.51 16.48
CA ARG A 140 17.60 5.26 16.10
C ARG A 140 17.47 6.55 16.90
N LEU A 141 17.66 6.49 18.22
CA LEU A 141 17.61 7.67 19.09
C LEU A 141 18.71 8.68 18.73
N ALA A 142 19.91 8.21 18.39
CA ALA A 142 20.99 9.08 17.95
C ALA A 142 20.65 9.80 16.63
N CYS A 143 20.04 9.10 15.66
CA CYS A 143 19.56 9.70 14.41
C CYS A 143 18.50 10.77 14.67
N THR A 144 17.57 10.54 15.59
CA THR A 144 16.53 11.53 15.92
C THR A 144 17.09 12.76 16.62
N VAL A 145 18.10 12.60 17.49
CA VAL A 145 18.73 13.71 18.21
C VAL A 145 19.61 14.55 17.30
N ARG A 146 20.31 13.92 16.35
CA ARG A 146 21.25 14.59 15.42
C ARG A 146 20.61 15.01 14.09
N ASP A 147 19.31 14.74 13.91
CA ASP A 147 18.55 14.96 12.67
C ASP A 147 19.29 14.46 11.41
N CYS A 148 19.79 13.23 11.48
CA CYS A 148 20.59 12.64 10.40
C CYS A 148 20.21 11.18 10.13
N SER A 149 20.57 10.69 8.93
CA SER A 149 20.31 9.29 8.57
C SER A 149 21.26 8.33 9.30
N ALA A 150 20.80 7.11 9.54
CA ALA A 150 21.61 6.06 10.15
C ALA A 150 22.87 5.76 9.33
N GLN A 151 22.79 5.84 8.00
CA GLN A 151 23.95 5.66 7.13
C GLN A 151 25.00 6.75 7.37
N ALA A 152 24.59 8.02 7.38
CA ALA A 152 25.51 9.14 7.58
C ALA A 152 26.23 9.06 8.94
N LEU A 153 25.49 8.76 10.01
CA LEU A 153 26.04 8.63 11.36
C LEU A 153 27.05 7.49 11.44
N VAL A 154 26.74 6.33 10.86
CA VAL A 154 27.65 5.17 10.85
C VAL A 154 28.88 5.44 9.99
N THR A 155 28.73 6.12 8.85
CA THR A 155 29.87 6.50 8.01
C THR A 155 30.80 7.48 8.73
N GLU A 156 30.26 8.54 9.34
CA GLU A 156 31.04 9.49 10.12
C GLU A 156 31.82 8.81 11.26
N ALA A 157 31.15 7.92 12.02
CA ALA A 157 31.80 7.17 13.09
C ALA A 157 32.90 6.22 12.57
N LEU A 158 32.68 5.60 11.41
CA LEU A 158 33.68 4.74 10.79
C LEU A 158 34.89 5.54 10.30
N ASP A 159 34.66 6.69 9.67
CA ASP A 159 35.74 7.56 9.17
C ASP A 159 36.59 8.09 10.33
N ALA A 160 35.96 8.49 11.44
CA ALA A 160 36.67 8.89 12.66
C ALA A 160 37.52 7.75 13.24
N LEU A 161 36.95 6.54 13.34
CA LEU A 161 37.65 5.36 13.85
C LEU A 161 38.83 4.95 12.95
N LEU A 162 38.65 4.98 11.63
CA LEU A 162 39.72 4.67 10.68
C LEU A 162 40.83 5.72 10.68
N GLY A 163 40.49 7.00 10.94
CA GLY A 163 41.46 8.08 11.09
C GLY A 163 42.41 7.90 12.28
N GLU A 164 42.00 7.17 13.32
CA GLU A 164 42.84 6.83 14.47
C GLU A 164 43.87 5.73 14.16
N MET A 165 43.72 5.00 13.05
CA MET A 165 44.55 3.83 12.70
C MET A 165 45.30 4.02 11.36
N PRO A 166 46.33 4.89 11.30
CA PRO A 166 47.06 5.17 10.07
C PRO A 166 47.82 3.96 9.50
N GLU A 167 48.12 2.96 10.32
CA GLU A 167 48.74 1.69 9.90
C GLU A 167 47.92 0.94 8.84
N LEU A 168 46.59 1.12 8.86
CA LEU A 168 45.68 0.51 7.89
C LEU A 168 45.88 1.04 6.47
N GLU A 169 46.32 2.30 6.31
CA GLU A 169 46.60 2.88 4.99
C GLU A 169 47.80 2.22 4.32
N ALA A 170 48.84 1.93 5.10
CA ALA A 170 50.04 1.24 4.62
C ALA A 170 49.70 -0.19 4.15
N LEU A 171 48.89 -0.92 4.94
CA LEU A 171 48.37 -2.24 4.58
C LEU A 171 47.49 -2.19 3.33
N ALA A 172 46.58 -1.22 3.22
CA ALA A 172 45.74 -1.04 2.04
C ALA A 172 46.57 -0.76 0.78
N ALA A 173 47.64 0.03 0.89
CA ALA A 173 48.57 0.31 -0.21
C ALA A 173 49.39 -0.93 -0.64
N GLN A 174 49.61 -1.89 0.27
CA GLN A 174 50.26 -3.17 -0.04
C GLN A 174 49.31 -4.12 -0.77
N VAL A 175 48.05 -4.20 -0.34
CA VAL A 175 47.04 -5.07 -0.98
C VAL A 175 46.73 -4.59 -2.40
N LYS A 176 46.63 -3.29 -2.64
CA LYS A 176 46.39 -2.73 -3.99
C LYS A 176 47.55 -2.93 -4.98
N ARG A 177 48.76 -3.20 -4.47
CA ARG A 177 49.96 -3.46 -5.28
C ARG A 177 50.10 -4.93 -5.70
N ARG A 178 49.33 -5.83 -5.08
CA ARG A 178 49.21 -7.24 -5.46
C ARG A 178 48.04 -7.42 -6.42
#